data_AF-A0A843JLL9-F1
#
_entry.id   AF-A0A843JLL9-F1
#
_cell.length_a   1.000
_cell.length_b   1.000
_cell.length_c   1.000
_cell.angle_alpha   90.00
_cell.angle_beta   90.00
_cell.angle_gamma   90.00
#
_symmetry.space_group_name_H-M   'P 1'
#
loop_
_entity.id
_entity.type
_entity.pdbx_description
1 polymer ?
#
loop_
_entity_poly.entity_id
_entity_poly.type
_entity_poly.pdbx_seq_one_letter_code
_entity_poly.pdbx_strand_id
1 'polypeptide(L)'
;HKIVQLNPDAPNKTTNCCGTAVSFAVKESEIPALIEYATDFIRKESYSEDAIMTVYQGLEIPKGLADFGWDCKSILFKPEDAIKVAEENGVQIISLNGGTKGVIGAVAAIGCFDMGEKAAGVPQDFE
;
A
#
# COMPACT_ATOMS: atom_id res chain seq x y z
N HIS A 1 9.39 1.81 9.02
CA HIS A 1 8.57 0.81 8.31
C HIS A 1 7.29 0.58 9.12
N LYS A 2 6.20 0.20 8.45
CA LYS A 2 4.89 -0.06 9.05
C LYS A 2 4.30 -1.32 8.44
N ILE A 3 3.75 -2.18 9.30
CA ILE A 3 2.96 -3.35 8.91
C ILE A 3 1.50 -2.93 9.03
N VAL A 4 0.73 -3.10 7.95
CA VAL A 4 -0.64 -2.62 7.85
C VAL A 4 -1.58 -3.81 7.74
N GLN A 5 -2.39 -4.01 8.75
CA GLN A 5 -3.44 -5.03 8.76
C GLN A 5 -4.68 -4.47 8.06
N LEU A 6 -5.20 -5.17 7.06
CA LEU A 6 -6.45 -4.83 6.39
C LEU A 6 -7.55 -5.83 6.77
N ASN A 7 -8.71 -5.73 6.12
CA ASN A 7 -9.87 -6.54 6.43
C ASN A 7 -9.54 -8.06 6.33
N PRO A 8 -9.54 -8.80 7.47
CA PRO A 8 -9.26 -10.23 7.46
C PRO A 8 -10.33 -11.02 6.71
N ASP A 9 -11.52 -10.48 6.49
CA ASP A 9 -12.61 -11.18 5.81
C ASP A 9 -12.59 -10.98 4.28
N ALA A 10 -11.57 -10.28 3.74
CA ALA A 10 -11.46 -10.02 2.31
C ALA A 10 -11.32 -11.31 1.47
N PRO A 11 -12.16 -11.51 0.43
CA PRO A 11 -12.04 -12.64 -0.48
C PRO A 11 -10.79 -12.46 -1.37
N ASN A 12 -10.01 -13.53 -1.57
CA ASN A 12 -8.72 -13.54 -2.29
C ASN A 12 -7.54 -12.84 -1.58
N LYS A 13 -7.45 -13.00 -0.25
CA LYS A 13 -6.28 -12.58 0.54
C LYS A 13 -5.15 -13.62 0.54
N THR A 14 -3.92 -13.16 0.77
CA THR A 14 -2.88 -14.00 1.40
C THR A 14 -3.28 -14.24 2.86
N THR A 15 -2.68 -15.22 3.54
CA THR A 15 -3.12 -15.73 4.87
C THR A 15 -3.53 -14.63 5.88
N ASN A 16 -2.86 -13.47 5.86
CA ASN A 16 -3.10 -12.38 6.82
C ASN A 16 -3.63 -11.06 6.23
N CYS A 17 -3.90 -10.93 4.91
CA CYS A 17 -4.35 -9.65 4.30
C CYS A 17 -3.55 -8.41 4.80
N CYS A 18 -2.22 -8.49 4.71
CA CYS A 18 -1.31 -7.51 5.29
C CYS A 18 -0.46 -6.83 4.22
N GLY A 19 -0.32 -5.51 4.32
CA GLY A 19 0.60 -4.69 3.54
C GLY A 19 1.82 -4.27 4.36
N THR A 20 2.90 -3.87 3.69
CA THR A 20 4.06 -3.24 4.34
C THR A 20 4.39 -1.95 3.61
N ALA A 21 4.67 -0.89 4.39
CA ALA A 21 5.11 0.38 3.88
C ALA A 21 6.42 0.81 4.55
N VAL A 22 7.30 1.42 3.78
CA VAL A 22 8.60 1.96 4.21
C VAL A 22 8.70 3.40 3.71
N SER A 23 9.27 4.27 4.53
CA SER A 23 9.51 5.67 4.17
C SER A 23 11.00 5.97 4.33
N PHE A 24 11.51 6.79 3.41
CA PHE A 24 12.90 7.19 3.34
C PHE A 24 12.96 8.69 3.12
N ALA A 25 13.89 9.36 3.81
CA ALA A 25 14.31 10.70 3.45
C ALA A 25 15.46 10.60 2.44
N VAL A 26 15.21 11.02 1.20
CA VAL A 26 16.19 10.98 0.11
C VAL A 26 16.22 12.31 -0.63
N LYS A 27 17.33 12.61 -1.31
CA LYS A 27 17.42 13.77 -2.18
C LYS A 27 16.54 13.55 -3.41
N GLU A 28 15.94 14.62 -3.93
CA GLU A 28 15.09 14.54 -5.13
C GLU A 28 15.78 13.86 -6.32
N SER A 29 17.08 14.14 -6.50
CA SER A 29 17.89 13.53 -7.57
C SER A 29 18.09 12.03 -7.42
N GLU A 30 17.89 11.46 -6.23
CA GLU A 30 18.09 10.03 -5.93
C GLU A 30 16.79 9.23 -5.93
N ILE A 31 15.63 9.89 -6.02
CA ILE A 31 14.32 9.24 -6.03
C ILE A 31 14.22 8.18 -7.14
N PRO A 32 14.61 8.45 -8.40
CA PRO A 32 14.53 7.43 -9.46
C PRO A 32 15.37 6.18 -9.15
N ALA A 33 16.59 6.39 -8.63
CA ALA A 33 17.50 5.29 -8.29
C ALA A 33 16.98 4.45 -7.11
N LEU A 34 16.34 5.09 -6.12
CA LEU A 34 15.69 4.36 -5.02
C LEU A 34 14.51 3.51 -5.52
N ILE A 35 13.66 4.07 -6.38
CA ILE A 35 12.51 3.35 -6.95
C ILE A 35 12.99 2.15 -7.78
N GLU A 36 14.02 2.33 -8.60
CA GLU A 36 14.63 1.25 -9.39
C GLU A 36 15.20 0.15 -8.49
N TYR A 37 16.01 0.53 -7.49
CA TYR A 37 16.57 -0.40 -6.52
C TYR A 37 15.48 -1.21 -5.79
N ALA A 38 14.44 -0.54 -5.28
CA ALA A 38 13.35 -1.20 -4.57
C ALA A 38 12.54 -2.13 -5.49
N THR A 39 12.28 -1.70 -6.73
CA THR A 39 11.60 -2.50 -7.75
C THR A 39 12.37 -3.80 -8.01
N ASP A 40 13.67 -3.70 -8.27
CA ASP A 40 14.51 -4.85 -8.60
C ASP A 40 14.70 -5.78 -7.40
N PHE A 41 14.90 -5.22 -6.21
CA PHE A 41 15.02 -5.99 -4.98
C PHE A 41 13.75 -6.81 -4.72
N ILE A 42 12.57 -6.17 -4.74
CA ILE A 42 11.32 -6.88 -4.46
C ILE A 42 11.01 -7.88 -5.57
N ARG A 43 11.25 -7.53 -6.84
CA ARG A 43 11.05 -8.46 -7.97
C ARG A 43 11.89 -9.73 -7.79
N LYS A 44 13.16 -9.60 -7.39
CA LYS A 44 14.08 -10.72 -7.21
C LYS A 44 13.68 -11.63 -6.03
N GLU A 45 13.20 -11.04 -4.94
CA GLU A 45 12.91 -11.76 -3.70
C GLU A 45 11.43 -12.18 -3.58
N SER A 46 10.54 -11.67 -4.44
CA SER A 46 9.12 -12.01 -4.47
C SER A 46 8.87 -13.28 -5.27
N TYR A 47 8.18 -14.24 -4.64
CA TYR A 47 7.67 -15.45 -5.29
C TYR A 47 6.23 -15.29 -5.83
N SER A 48 5.66 -14.08 -5.74
CA SER A 48 4.28 -13.80 -6.18
C SER A 48 4.24 -13.16 -7.56
N GLU A 49 3.46 -13.72 -8.49
CA GLU A 49 3.16 -13.15 -9.80
C GLU A 49 2.31 -11.87 -9.71
N ASP A 50 1.62 -11.67 -8.58
CA ASP A 50 0.69 -10.58 -8.34
C ASP A 50 1.27 -9.46 -7.45
N ALA A 51 2.60 -9.41 -7.31
CA ALA A 51 3.27 -8.43 -6.46
C ALA A 51 3.17 -6.99 -7.02
N ILE A 52 2.67 -6.08 -6.19
CA ILE A 52 2.52 -4.65 -6.48
C ILE A 52 3.36 -3.85 -5.49
N MET A 53 4.08 -2.85 -6.01
CA MET A 53 4.69 -1.79 -5.21
C MET A 53 3.98 -0.46 -5.49
N THR A 54 3.81 0.35 -4.46
CA THR A 54 3.30 1.71 -4.57
C THR A 54 4.34 2.71 -4.06
N VAL A 55 4.39 3.89 -4.68
CA VAL A 55 5.29 4.97 -4.29
C VAL A 55 4.48 6.24 -4.11
N TYR A 56 4.66 6.89 -2.97
CA TYR A 56 4.12 8.20 -2.67
C TYR A 56 5.26 9.13 -2.26
N GLN A 57 5.29 10.34 -2.82
CA GLN A 57 6.29 11.36 -2.51
C GLN A 57 5.58 12.51 -1.81
N GLY A 58 5.87 12.68 -0.52
CA GLY A 58 5.24 13.71 0.30
C GLY A 58 5.68 13.59 1.77
N LEU A 59 5.30 14.59 2.56
CA LEU A 59 5.61 14.63 4.00
C LEU A 59 4.45 14.10 4.84
N GLU A 60 3.22 14.28 4.39
CA GLU A 60 1.99 13.91 5.09
C GLU A 60 1.10 13.11 4.14
N ILE A 61 0.45 12.06 4.65
CA ILE A 61 -0.50 11.29 3.85
C ILE A 61 -1.77 12.13 3.57
N PRO A 62 -2.16 12.32 2.29
CA PRO A 62 -3.39 13.02 1.92
C PRO A 62 -4.62 12.37 2.54
N LYS A 63 -5.60 13.20 2.92
CA LYS A 63 -6.84 12.72 3.54
C LYS A 63 -7.56 11.66 2.70
N GLY A 64 -7.57 11.78 1.36
CA GLY A 64 -8.17 10.78 0.48
C GLY A 64 -7.53 9.40 0.60
N LEU A 65 -6.19 9.32 0.73
CA LEU A 65 -5.49 8.06 0.98
C LEU A 65 -5.74 7.54 2.39
N ALA A 66 -5.73 8.42 3.40
CA ALA A 66 -5.99 8.04 4.78
C ALA A 66 -7.39 7.44 4.94
N ASP A 67 -8.42 8.10 4.39
CA ASP A 67 -9.80 7.62 4.42
C ASP A 67 -9.91 6.26 3.69
N PHE A 68 -9.34 6.14 2.48
CA PHE A 68 -9.34 4.87 1.74
C PHE A 68 -8.63 3.74 2.50
N GLY A 69 -7.48 4.02 3.11
CA GLY A 69 -6.74 3.04 3.91
C GLY A 69 -7.54 2.56 5.12
N TRP A 70 -8.24 3.46 5.80
CA TRP A 70 -9.11 3.13 6.92
C TRP A 70 -10.32 2.29 6.46
N ASP A 71 -10.97 2.72 5.39
CA ASP A 71 -12.13 2.02 4.82
C ASP A 71 -11.76 0.61 4.36
N CYS A 72 -10.57 0.39 3.79
CA CYS A 72 -10.08 -0.95 3.41
C CYS A 72 -9.98 -1.94 4.57
N LYS A 73 -10.03 -1.47 5.82
CA LYS A 73 -10.05 -2.33 7.01
C LYS A 73 -11.44 -2.93 7.31
N SER A 74 -12.50 -2.43 6.68
CA SER A 74 -13.88 -2.89 6.92
C SER A 74 -14.74 -3.06 5.65
N ILE A 75 -14.41 -2.35 4.58
CA ILE A 75 -15.15 -2.32 3.30
C ILE A 75 -14.36 -3.11 2.25
N LEU A 76 -15.09 -3.87 1.42
CA LEU A 76 -14.51 -4.56 0.26
C LEU A 76 -14.54 -3.66 -0.97
N PHE A 77 -13.35 -3.32 -1.47
CA PHE A 77 -13.16 -2.52 -2.67
C PHE A 77 -12.84 -3.38 -3.89
N LYS A 78 -12.99 -2.79 -5.08
CA LYS A 78 -12.47 -3.36 -6.32
C LYS A 78 -11.10 -2.76 -6.66
N PRO A 79 -10.28 -3.45 -7.47
CA PRO A 79 -8.98 -2.92 -7.91
C PRO A 79 -9.08 -1.53 -8.56
N GLU A 80 -10.15 -1.27 -9.31
CA GLU A 80 -10.36 0.02 -9.99
C GLU A 80 -10.56 1.18 -9.02
N ASP A 81 -11.15 0.94 -7.85
CA ASP A 81 -11.32 1.95 -6.80
C ASP A 81 -9.96 2.37 -6.25
N ALA A 82 -9.06 1.41 -6.02
CA ALA A 82 -7.71 1.67 -5.53
C ALA A 82 -6.86 2.43 -6.57
N ILE A 83 -6.99 2.08 -7.85
CA ILE A 83 -6.29 2.79 -8.95
C ILE A 83 -6.76 4.24 -9.02
N LYS A 84 -8.07 4.47 -8.98
CA LYS A 84 -8.63 5.82 -8.99
C LYS A 84 -8.13 6.66 -7.81
N VAL A 85 -8.18 6.10 -6.60
CA VAL A 85 -7.68 6.78 -5.39
C VAL A 85 -6.18 7.08 -5.49
N ALA A 86 -5.40 6.15 -6.04
CA ALA A 86 -3.97 6.37 -6.26
C ALA A 86 -3.70 7.54 -7.22
N GLU A 87 -4.39 7.57 -8.37
CA GLU A 87 -4.27 8.64 -9.37
C GLU A 87 -4.65 10.01 -8.80
N GLU A 88 -5.76 10.10 -8.07
CA GLU A 88 -6.25 11.34 -7.46
C GLU A 88 -5.31 11.89 -6.38
N ASN A 89 -4.47 11.05 -5.77
CA ASN A 89 -3.59 11.42 -4.67
C ASN A 89 -2.08 11.34 -5.01
N GLY A 90 -1.74 11.18 -6.30
CA GLY A 90 -0.35 11.18 -6.75
C GLY A 90 0.47 9.95 -6.30
N VAL A 91 -0.19 8.80 -6.12
CA VAL A 91 0.48 7.53 -5.83
C VAL A 91 0.82 6.82 -7.14
N GLN A 92 2.10 6.51 -7.33
CA GLN A 92 2.55 5.69 -8.44
C GLN A 92 2.33 4.20 -8.11
N ILE A 93 1.72 3.46 -9.03
CA ILE A 93 1.54 2.00 -8.93
C ILE A 93 2.52 1.31 -9.87
N ILE A 94 3.25 0.30 -9.37
CA ILE A 94 4.24 -0.46 -10.12
C ILE A 94 3.91 -1.95 -9.98
N SER A 95 3.54 -2.59 -11.09
CA SER A 95 3.41 -4.05 -11.15
C SER A 95 4.79 -4.68 -11.34
N LEU A 96 5.18 -5.55 -10.41
CA LEU A 96 6.52 -6.13 -10.41
C LEU A 96 6.64 -7.33 -11.36
N ASN A 97 5.60 -8.17 -11.39
CA ASN A 97 5.56 -9.45 -12.12
C ASN A 97 4.35 -9.57 -13.07
N GLY A 98 3.68 -8.46 -13.41
CA GLY A 98 2.60 -8.42 -14.40
C GLY A 98 1.19 -8.65 -13.85
N GLY A 99 1.05 -9.14 -12.62
CA GLY A 99 -0.25 -9.24 -11.95
C GLY A 99 -0.73 -7.92 -11.32
N THR A 100 -1.98 -7.92 -10.86
CA THR A 100 -2.70 -6.71 -10.37
C THR A 100 -3.41 -6.89 -9.02
N LYS A 101 -3.46 -8.12 -8.48
CA LYS A 101 -4.31 -8.42 -7.30
C LYS A 101 -3.86 -7.71 -6.02
N GLY A 102 -2.60 -7.30 -5.92
CA GLY A 102 -2.05 -6.61 -4.74
C GLY A 102 -2.38 -5.11 -4.66
N VAL A 103 -3.05 -4.52 -5.65
CA VAL A 103 -3.15 -3.05 -5.76
C VAL A 103 -3.90 -2.40 -4.59
N ILE A 104 -5.00 -3.00 -4.13
CA ILE A 104 -5.79 -2.47 -3.00
C ILE A 104 -4.91 -2.39 -1.75
N GLY A 105 -4.23 -3.49 -1.44
CA GLY A 105 -3.37 -3.57 -0.26
C GLY A 105 -2.18 -2.61 -0.32
N ALA A 106 -1.57 -2.48 -1.49
CA ALA A 106 -0.43 -1.59 -1.68
C ALA A 106 -0.82 -0.10 -1.55
N VAL A 107 -1.98 0.32 -2.08
CA VAL A 107 -2.48 1.69 -1.94
C VAL A 107 -2.93 1.96 -0.50
N ALA A 108 -3.68 1.03 0.11
CA ALA A 108 -4.12 1.16 1.49
C ALA A 108 -2.96 1.21 2.49
N ALA A 109 -1.83 0.55 2.20
CA ALA A 109 -0.63 0.60 3.04
C ALA A 109 -0.03 2.01 3.13
N ILE A 110 -0.06 2.79 2.04
CA ILE A 110 0.32 4.21 2.06
C ILE A 110 -0.69 5.00 2.90
N GLY A 111 -1.99 4.80 2.67
CA GLY A 111 -3.05 5.45 3.42
C GLY A 111 -2.95 5.27 4.93
N CYS A 112 -2.58 4.07 5.37
CA CYS A 112 -2.47 3.74 6.79
C CYS A 112 -1.15 4.17 7.45
N PHE A 113 -0.19 4.73 6.70
CA PHE A 113 1.19 4.90 7.17
C PHE A 113 1.29 5.75 8.46
N ASP A 114 0.52 6.84 8.52
CA ASP A 114 0.52 7.81 9.62
C ASP A 114 -0.51 7.51 10.71
N MET A 115 -1.20 6.36 10.66
CA MET A 115 -2.29 6.04 11.60
C MET A 115 -1.83 5.55 12.99
N GLY A 116 -0.51 5.47 13.24
CA GLY A 116 0.01 4.98 14.52
C GLY A 116 -0.36 3.51 14.77
N GLU A 117 -0.90 3.20 15.95
CA GLU A 117 -1.35 1.84 16.33
C GLU A 117 -2.52 1.35 15.46
N LYS A 118 -3.37 2.27 14.99
CA LYS A 118 -4.50 1.98 14.10
C LYS A 118 -4.08 1.38 12.75
N ALA A 119 -2.83 1.56 12.35
CA ALA A 119 -2.30 0.89 11.17
C ALA A 119 -2.29 -0.65 11.32
N ALA A 120 -2.00 -1.15 12.53
CA ALA A 120 -1.78 -2.56 12.81
C ALA A 120 -3.06 -3.34 13.20
N GLY A 121 -4.16 -2.64 13.51
CA GLY A 121 -5.45 -3.26 13.85
C GLY A 121 -6.55 -2.94 12.85
N VAL A 122 -7.71 -3.57 13.02
CA VAL A 122 -8.97 -3.25 12.33
C VAL A 122 -9.89 -2.45 13.25
N PRO A 123 -10.95 -1.78 12.74
CA PRO A 123 -11.80 -0.91 13.56
C PRO A 123 -12.31 -1.56 14.86
N GLN A 124 -12.63 -2.86 14.83
CA GLN A 124 -13.13 -3.62 15.97
C GLN A 124 -12.10 -3.77 17.11
N ASP A 125 -10.81 -3.62 16.85
CA ASP A 125 -9.75 -3.71 17.86
C ASP A 125 -9.66 -2.46 18.76
N PHE A 126 -10.33 -1.37 18.36
CA PHE A 126 -10.25 -0.06 19.02
C PHE A 126 -11.59 0.43 19.59
N GLU A 127 -12.60 -0.45 19.64
CA GLU A 127 -13.88 -0.22 20.31
C GLU A 127 -13.81 -0.44 21.82
#